data_AF-A0A538PPG5-F1
#
_entry.id   AF-A0A538PPG5-F1
#
_cell.length_a   1.000
_cell.length_b   1.000
_cell.length_c   1.000
_cell.angle_alpha   90.00
_cell.angle_beta   90.00
_cell.angle_gamma   90.00
#
_symmetry.space_group_name_H-M   'P 1'
#
loop_
_entity.id
_entity.type
_entity.pdbx_description
1 polymer ?
#
loop_
_entity_poly.entity_id
_entity_poly.type
_entity_poly.pdbx_seq_one_letter_code
_entity_poly.pdbx_strand_id
1 'polypeptide(L)'
;MRTILTPEAEAIDLDIQRFVRGDGSAATPYLRMMIDHELHRRKTFWVDESLAYMLDQTELDVIGSELRIPFASFALVFTDRHVLSLAERLLARQRDNPLAGHLLRVATVDVAEYQRSGRRGLDICFAFDALGADLPALVRHEIALDDDARVQAYLDTIAPLPAIDPPPPDTDPVRGLLRITINAILYATSAGVAPERRSPPSSRGPRARPISSDDVFYLPGTIDISRVRKLQELERAPEGRVLMRRHMVRGHWRRAAKTWTDQRLRWIEPHWKGPDMAAVIERAYRLKA
;
A
#
# COMPACT_ATOMS: atom_id res chain seq x y z
N MET A 1 40.03 12.48 -3.20
CA MET A 1 38.62 12.03 -3.13
C MET A 1 38.62 10.56 -3.49
N ARG A 2 38.61 9.66 -2.49
CA ARG A 2 38.59 8.20 -2.74
C ARG A 2 37.14 7.80 -2.95
N THR A 3 36.78 7.47 -4.19
CA THR A 3 35.51 6.84 -4.51
C THR A 3 35.45 5.51 -3.76
N ILE A 4 34.41 5.32 -2.94
CA ILE A 4 34.24 4.16 -2.04
C ILE A 4 33.85 2.90 -2.82
N LEU A 5 33.48 3.04 -4.09
CA LEU A 5 33.07 1.95 -4.98
C LEU A 5 34.20 1.64 -5.96
N THR A 6 34.65 0.39 -5.98
CA THR A 6 35.56 -0.10 -7.02
C THR A 6 34.76 -0.30 -8.32
N PRO A 7 35.37 -0.13 -9.50
CA PRO A 7 34.71 -0.40 -10.79
C PRO A 7 34.15 -1.83 -10.90
N GLU A 8 34.76 -2.78 -10.18
CA GLU A 8 34.31 -4.16 -10.07
C GLU A 8 33.03 -4.30 -9.23
N ALA A 9 32.88 -3.50 -8.16
CA ALA A 9 31.65 -3.47 -7.37
C ALA A 9 30.48 -2.85 -8.14
N GLU A 10 30.76 -1.82 -8.95
CA GLU A 10 29.81 -1.22 -9.89
C GLU A 10 29.37 -2.21 -10.97
N ALA A 11 30.27 -3.07 -11.47
CA ALA A 11 29.96 -4.07 -12.48
C ALA A 11 29.05 -5.22 -11.98
N ILE A 12 29.03 -5.50 -10.67
CA ILE A 12 28.33 -6.64 -10.06
C ILE A 12 26.95 -6.26 -9.54
N ASP A 13 26.76 -5.01 -9.12
CA ASP A 13 25.52 -4.57 -8.49
C ASP A 13 24.63 -3.82 -9.49
N LEU A 14 23.61 -4.53 -10.00
CA LEU A 14 22.62 -3.98 -10.92
C LEU A 14 21.91 -2.74 -10.33
N ASP A 15 21.73 -2.68 -9.01
CA ASP A 15 21.06 -1.55 -8.37
C ASP A 15 21.96 -0.32 -8.39
N ILE A 16 23.27 -0.47 -8.14
CA ILE A 16 24.25 0.62 -8.29
C ILE A 16 24.34 1.07 -9.75
N GLN A 17 24.34 0.15 -10.72
CA GLN A 17 24.36 0.51 -12.14
C GLN A 17 23.14 1.32 -12.57
N ARG A 18 21.95 1.03 -12.02
CA ARG A 18 20.73 1.80 -12.31
C ARG A 18 20.88 3.26 -11.87
N PHE A 19 21.49 3.51 -10.71
CA PHE A 19 21.72 4.86 -10.20
C PHE A 19 22.87 5.60 -10.88
N VAL A 20 23.93 4.90 -11.30
CA VAL A 20 25.11 5.51 -11.93
C VAL A 20 24.89 5.81 -13.42
N ARG A 21 24.01 5.07 -14.12
CA ARG A 21 23.67 5.33 -15.54
C ARG A 21 22.90 6.62 -15.76
N GLY A 22 22.16 7.10 -14.76
CA GLY A 22 21.68 8.46 -14.76
C GLY A 22 22.77 9.34 -14.15
N ASP A 23 23.19 10.41 -14.82
CA ASP A 23 24.03 11.46 -14.21
C ASP A 23 23.56 11.68 -12.77
N GLY A 24 24.45 11.78 -11.77
CA GLY A 24 24.13 11.65 -10.34
C GLY A 24 22.95 12.48 -9.78
N SER A 25 22.39 13.42 -10.56
CA SER A 25 21.07 14.01 -10.36
C SER A 25 19.90 12.98 -10.38
N ALA A 26 20.01 11.88 -11.12
CA ALA A 26 18.97 10.86 -11.25
C ALA A 26 18.66 10.14 -9.93
N ALA A 27 19.64 10.03 -9.03
CA ALA A 27 19.46 9.46 -7.69
C ALA A 27 18.81 10.44 -6.71
N THR A 28 18.85 11.75 -6.98
CA THR A 28 18.42 12.81 -6.05
C THR A 28 16.99 12.62 -5.54
N PRO A 29 15.98 12.28 -6.38
CA PRO A 29 14.61 12.03 -5.90
C PRO A 29 14.48 10.88 -4.89
N TYR A 30 15.41 9.92 -4.92
CA TYR A 30 15.38 8.71 -4.10
C TYR A 30 16.16 8.86 -2.80
N LEU A 31 17.09 9.82 -2.73
CA LEU A 31 17.99 9.99 -1.59
C LEU A 31 17.25 10.10 -0.25
N ARG A 32 16.18 10.89 -0.19
CA ARG A 32 15.40 11.05 1.05
C ARG A 32 14.85 9.72 1.53
N MET A 33 14.20 8.97 0.64
CA MET A 33 13.65 7.66 0.92
C MET A 33 14.72 6.69 1.41
N MET A 34 15.85 6.60 0.70
CA MET A 34 16.97 5.72 1.06
C MET A 34 17.58 6.09 2.42
N ILE A 35 17.79 7.39 2.68
CA ILE A 35 18.34 7.88 3.93
C ILE A 35 17.37 7.60 5.09
N ASP A 36 16.09 7.94 4.93
CA ASP A 36 15.08 7.74 5.97
C ASP A 36 14.94 6.25 6.29
N HIS A 37 14.95 5.38 5.26
CA HIS A 37 14.88 3.93 5.42
C HIS A 37 16.06 3.39 6.24
N GLU A 38 17.29 3.81 5.94
CA GLU A 38 18.49 3.39 6.68
C GLU A 38 18.52 3.96 8.11
N LEU A 39 18.26 5.26 8.27
CA LEU A 39 18.27 5.95 9.57
C LEU A 39 17.26 5.33 10.56
N HIS A 40 16.11 4.88 10.05
CA HIS A 40 15.07 4.27 10.87
C HIS A 40 15.20 2.74 10.98
N ARG A 41 16.35 2.18 10.57
CA ARG A 41 16.68 0.74 10.69
C ARG A 41 15.75 -0.15 9.87
N ARG A 42 15.47 0.26 8.63
CA ARG A 42 14.85 -0.54 7.57
C ARG A 42 13.51 -1.17 7.97
N LYS A 43 12.70 -0.44 8.74
CA LYS A 43 11.39 -0.93 9.22
C LYS A 43 10.49 -1.17 8.02
N THR A 44 10.30 -2.44 7.70
CA THR A 44 9.56 -2.85 6.51
C THR A 44 8.40 -3.72 6.95
N PHE A 45 7.21 -3.39 6.44
CA PHE A 45 5.98 -4.12 6.66
C PHE A 45 5.52 -4.73 5.34
N TRP A 46 5.60 -6.05 5.23
CA TRP A 46 5.06 -6.76 4.09
C TRP A 46 3.57 -7.00 4.28
N VAL A 47 2.76 -6.48 3.36
CA VAL A 47 1.30 -6.60 3.45
C VAL A 47 0.86 -7.83 2.65
N ASP A 48 0.16 -8.74 3.30
CA ASP A 48 -0.43 -9.91 2.66
C ASP A 48 -1.43 -9.50 1.56
N GLU A 49 -1.46 -10.22 0.43
CA GLU A 49 -2.36 -9.89 -0.70
C GLU A 49 -3.84 -9.94 -0.30
N SER A 50 -4.24 -10.86 0.58
CA SER A 50 -5.62 -10.90 1.08
C SER A 50 -5.92 -9.72 2.00
N LEU A 51 -4.94 -9.29 2.78
CA LEU A 51 -5.06 -8.11 3.64
C LEU A 51 -5.20 -6.85 2.79
N ALA A 52 -4.33 -6.63 1.81
CA ALA A 52 -4.38 -5.45 0.93
C ALA A 52 -5.75 -5.27 0.29
N TYR A 53 -6.34 -6.37 -0.20
CA TYR A 53 -7.69 -6.37 -0.73
C TYR A 53 -8.75 -5.99 0.32
N MET A 54 -8.72 -6.59 1.52
CA MET A 54 -9.67 -6.26 2.60
C MET A 54 -9.54 -4.80 3.08
N LEU A 55 -8.32 -4.28 3.16
CA LEU A 55 -8.05 -2.89 3.53
C LEU A 55 -8.61 -1.92 2.48
N ASP A 56 -8.61 -2.29 1.20
CA ASP A 56 -9.28 -1.51 0.16
C ASP A 56 -10.81 -1.50 0.33
N GLN A 57 -11.37 -2.57 0.89
CA GLN A 57 -12.79 -2.68 1.21
C GLN A 57 -13.15 -2.13 2.60
N THR A 58 -12.23 -1.42 3.28
CA THR A 58 -12.42 -0.86 4.62
C THR A 58 -12.59 0.66 4.57
N GLU A 59 -13.61 1.18 5.25
CA GLU A 59 -13.90 2.60 5.39
C GLU A 59 -12.98 3.28 6.41
N LEU A 60 -12.61 4.54 6.13
CA LEU A 60 -11.70 5.36 6.96
C LEU A 60 -12.47 6.36 7.83
N ASP A 61 -13.48 5.90 8.57
CA ASP A 61 -14.22 6.73 9.52
C ASP A 61 -13.49 6.87 10.88
N VAL A 62 -12.27 7.40 10.82
CA VAL A 62 -11.42 7.68 11.99
C VAL A 62 -11.00 9.15 11.99
N ILE A 63 -10.63 9.67 13.16
CA ILE A 63 -10.08 11.02 13.31
C ILE A 63 -8.55 10.99 13.24
N GLY A 64 -7.91 12.10 12.88
CA GLY A 64 -6.45 12.14 12.67
C GLY A 64 -5.61 11.77 13.89
N SER A 65 -6.13 12.01 15.10
CA SER A 65 -5.47 11.60 16.36
C SER A 65 -5.38 10.07 16.56
N GLU A 66 -6.23 9.29 15.88
CA GLU A 66 -6.18 7.83 15.87
C GLU A 66 -5.20 7.27 14.83
N LEU A 67 -4.81 8.06 13.82
CA LEU A 67 -3.89 7.63 12.75
C LEU A 67 -2.42 7.67 13.24
N ARG A 68 -2.08 6.79 14.17
CA ARG A 68 -0.72 6.67 14.69
C ARG A 68 0.11 5.78 13.80
N ILE A 69 1.38 6.14 13.64
CA ILE A 69 2.36 5.34 12.90
C ILE A 69 3.16 4.44 13.84
N PRO A 70 3.62 3.27 13.37
CA PRO A 70 4.40 2.34 14.19
C PRO A 70 5.82 2.83 14.46
N PHE A 71 6.40 3.62 13.54
CA PHE A 71 7.74 4.20 13.61
C PHE A 71 7.76 5.55 12.90
N ALA A 72 8.70 6.43 13.25
CA ALA A 72 8.85 7.74 12.63
C ALA A 72 9.09 7.68 11.11
N SER A 73 9.72 6.60 10.62
CA SER A 73 9.73 6.24 9.21
C SER A 73 9.74 4.72 9.04
N PHE A 74 9.01 4.22 8.05
CA PHE A 74 8.90 2.81 7.70
C PHE A 74 8.39 2.64 6.27
N ALA A 75 8.60 1.46 5.69
CA ALA A 75 8.09 1.08 4.39
C ALA A 75 6.94 0.06 4.52
N LEU A 76 5.90 0.21 3.71
CA LEU A 76 4.92 -0.84 3.42
C LEU A 76 5.23 -1.43 2.05
N VAL A 77 5.21 -2.76 1.93
CA VAL A 77 5.50 -3.44 0.66
C VAL A 77 4.29 -4.23 0.19
N PHE A 78 3.86 -3.92 -1.03
CA PHE A 78 2.75 -4.57 -1.71
C PHE A 78 3.26 -5.26 -2.98
N THR A 79 2.86 -6.51 -3.15
CA THR A 79 3.12 -7.32 -4.37
C THR A 79 1.83 -7.86 -4.96
N ASP A 80 0.69 -7.50 -4.39
CA ASP A 80 -0.61 -7.97 -4.83
C ASP A 80 -1.06 -7.29 -6.12
N ARG A 81 -1.79 -8.05 -6.94
CA ARG A 81 -2.23 -7.57 -8.25
C ARG A 81 -3.18 -6.37 -8.15
N HIS A 82 -3.94 -6.25 -7.06
CA HIS A 82 -4.92 -5.17 -6.89
C HIS A 82 -4.22 -3.81 -6.74
N VAL A 83 -3.30 -3.68 -5.79
CA VAL A 83 -2.49 -2.47 -5.56
C VAL A 83 -1.64 -2.15 -6.78
N LEU A 84 -0.97 -3.15 -7.37
CA LEU A 84 -0.16 -2.94 -8.56
C LEU A 84 -1.00 -2.43 -9.74
N SER A 85 -2.24 -2.90 -9.90
CA SER A 85 -3.14 -2.40 -10.95
C SER A 85 -3.60 -0.95 -10.73
N LEU A 86 -3.71 -0.49 -9.47
CA LEU A 86 -3.96 0.92 -9.17
C LEU A 86 -2.74 1.76 -9.58
N ALA A 87 -1.55 1.33 -9.18
CA ALA A 87 -0.29 1.99 -9.54
C ALA A 87 -0.08 2.06 -11.06
N GLU A 88 -0.28 0.97 -11.80
CA GLU A 88 -0.15 0.96 -13.26
C GLU A 88 -1.13 1.92 -13.95
N ARG A 89 -2.37 1.98 -13.47
CA ARG A 89 -3.37 2.95 -13.98
C ARG A 89 -2.99 4.39 -13.66
N LEU A 90 -2.36 4.63 -12.51
CA LEU A 90 -1.82 5.94 -12.16
C LEU A 90 -0.69 6.33 -13.12
N LEU A 91 0.30 5.45 -13.31
CA LEU A 91 1.45 5.71 -14.16
C LEU A 91 1.07 5.83 -15.64
N ALA A 92 0.09 5.07 -16.12
CA ALA A 92 -0.43 5.19 -17.48
C ALA A 92 -1.05 6.57 -17.78
N ARG A 93 -1.43 7.34 -16.76
CA ARG A 93 -1.90 8.74 -16.91
C ARG A 93 -0.75 9.75 -17.02
N GLN A 94 0.49 9.34 -16.75
CA GLN A 94 1.69 10.18 -16.77
C GLN A 94 2.46 9.93 -18.07
N ARG A 95 2.36 10.86 -19.04
CA ARG A 95 2.89 10.66 -20.40
C ARG A 95 4.40 10.42 -20.49
N ASP A 96 5.16 10.95 -19.52
CA ASP A 96 6.62 10.91 -19.52
C ASP A 96 7.21 9.93 -18.49
N ASN A 97 6.38 9.03 -17.94
CA ASN A 97 6.83 8.05 -16.97
C ASN A 97 7.43 6.81 -17.68
N PRO A 98 8.69 6.43 -17.42
CA PRO A 98 9.33 5.27 -18.05
C PRO A 98 8.60 3.94 -17.80
N LEU A 99 7.85 3.84 -16.70
CA LEU A 99 7.09 2.65 -16.34
C LEU A 99 5.62 2.70 -16.83
N ALA A 100 5.22 3.73 -17.58
CA ALA A 100 3.88 3.80 -18.15
C ALA A 100 3.62 2.61 -19.09
N GLY A 101 2.57 1.83 -18.80
CA GLY A 101 2.21 0.63 -19.58
C GLY A 101 2.98 -0.63 -19.22
N HIS A 102 3.95 -0.57 -18.30
CA HIS A 102 4.65 -1.74 -17.78
C HIS A 102 3.83 -2.45 -16.71
N LEU A 103 4.00 -3.77 -16.59
CA LEU A 103 3.49 -4.52 -15.45
C LEU A 103 4.45 -4.36 -14.27
N LEU A 104 3.95 -3.75 -13.20
CA LEU A 104 4.70 -3.58 -11.97
C LEU A 104 4.84 -4.91 -11.23
N ARG A 105 5.90 -5.03 -10.44
CA ARG A 105 6.19 -6.21 -9.60
C ARG A 105 6.07 -5.91 -8.13
N VAL A 106 6.38 -4.68 -7.73
CA VAL A 106 6.31 -4.24 -6.34
C VAL A 106 5.92 -2.76 -6.27
N ALA A 107 5.13 -2.44 -5.25
CA ALA A 107 4.91 -1.08 -4.79
C ALA A 107 5.43 -0.98 -3.35
N THR A 108 6.49 -0.20 -3.16
CA THR A 108 6.99 0.15 -1.84
C THR A 108 6.44 1.52 -1.47
N VAL A 109 5.92 1.66 -0.27
CA VAL A 109 5.36 2.92 0.23
C VAL A 109 6.18 3.34 1.44
N ASP A 110 7.08 4.28 1.24
CA ASP A 110 7.84 4.90 2.32
C ASP A 110 6.98 5.97 2.98
N VAL A 111 6.75 5.78 4.28
CA VAL A 111 5.94 6.65 5.11
C VAL A 111 6.84 7.26 6.16
N ALA A 112 6.90 8.59 6.22
CA ALA A 112 7.64 9.33 7.24
C ALA A 112 6.74 10.34 7.94
N GLU A 113 6.85 10.43 9.26
CA GLU A 113 6.26 11.53 10.01
C GLU A 113 7.10 12.78 9.87
N TYR A 114 6.44 13.92 9.77
CA TYR A 114 7.08 15.20 9.95
C TYR A 114 6.31 16.07 10.94
N GLN A 115 7.05 17.00 11.54
CA GLN A 115 6.50 18.07 12.35
C GLN A 115 6.87 19.39 11.68
N ARG A 116 5.87 20.15 11.22
CA ARG A 116 6.07 21.45 10.57
C ARG A 116 5.20 22.49 11.23
N SER A 117 5.82 23.54 11.77
CA SER A 117 5.13 24.63 12.48
C SER A 117 4.21 24.14 13.60
N GLY A 118 4.64 23.11 14.35
CA GLY A 118 3.87 22.50 15.44
C GLY A 118 2.71 21.60 14.98
N ARG A 119 2.57 21.34 13.68
CA ARG A 119 1.59 20.41 13.12
C ARG A 119 2.28 19.13 12.66
N ARG A 120 1.68 18.00 13.03
CA ARG A 120 2.06 16.67 12.57
C ARG A 120 1.59 16.46 11.13
N GLY A 121 2.34 15.71 10.35
CA GLY A 121 1.90 15.26 9.04
C GLY A 121 2.62 13.99 8.62
N LEU A 122 2.10 13.37 7.56
CA LEU A 122 2.68 12.19 6.94
C LEU A 122 3.17 12.55 5.55
N ASP A 123 4.40 12.17 5.27
CA ASP A 123 4.93 12.10 3.93
C ASP A 123 4.80 10.66 3.44
N ILE A 124 4.10 10.47 2.33
CA ILE A 124 3.84 9.16 1.72
C ILE A 124 4.44 9.18 0.32
N CYS A 125 5.52 8.43 0.14
CA CYS A 125 6.18 8.27 -1.14
C CYS A 125 5.94 6.84 -1.66
N PHE A 126 5.19 6.71 -2.74
CA PHE A 126 5.04 5.47 -3.47
C PHE A 126 6.21 5.31 -4.45
N ALA A 127 6.97 4.23 -4.31
CA ALA A 127 7.97 3.77 -5.25
C ALA A 127 7.45 2.53 -5.99
N PHE A 128 7.12 2.70 -7.26
CA PHE A 128 6.58 1.65 -8.12
C PHE A 128 7.68 1.05 -8.98
N ASP A 129 7.90 -0.25 -8.89
CA ASP A 129 9.01 -0.91 -9.58
C ASP A 129 8.53 -2.13 -10.38
N ALA A 130 8.97 -2.21 -11.63
CA ALA A 130 8.80 -3.38 -12.50
C ALA A 130 9.91 -4.44 -12.29
N LEU A 131 10.89 -4.14 -11.44
CA LEU A 131 12.16 -4.86 -11.24
C LEU A 131 12.95 -5.01 -12.55
N GLY A 132 12.79 -4.05 -13.45
CA GLY A 132 13.37 -4.01 -14.80
C GLY A 132 14.73 -3.29 -14.85
N ALA A 133 15.01 -2.58 -15.94
CA ALA A 133 16.21 -1.73 -16.00
C ALA A 133 15.96 -0.31 -15.48
N ASP A 134 14.71 0.15 -15.52
CA ASP A 134 14.32 1.49 -15.09
C ASP A 134 14.28 1.63 -13.57
N LEU A 135 14.53 2.85 -13.09
CA LEU A 135 14.38 3.19 -11.68
C LEU A 135 12.89 3.20 -11.27
N PRO A 136 12.58 3.00 -9.98
CA PRO A 136 11.20 3.04 -9.50
C PRO A 136 10.53 4.38 -9.80
N ALA A 137 9.31 4.36 -10.34
CA ALA A 137 8.53 5.59 -10.49
C ALA A 137 8.08 6.08 -9.11
N LEU A 138 8.46 7.31 -8.75
CA LEU A 138 8.08 7.93 -7.48
C LEU A 138 6.82 8.79 -7.61
N VAL A 139 5.85 8.59 -6.73
CA VAL A 139 4.69 9.48 -6.55
C VAL A 139 4.56 9.82 -5.07
N ARG A 140 4.52 11.12 -4.76
CA ARG A 140 4.61 11.61 -3.39
C ARG A 140 3.41 12.44 -2.98
N HIS A 141 2.92 12.20 -1.77
CA HIS A 141 1.80 12.91 -1.16
C HIS A 141 2.13 13.31 0.27
N GLU A 142 1.82 14.56 0.63
CA GLU A 142 1.91 15.04 2.00
C GLU A 142 0.50 15.20 2.58
N ILE A 143 0.29 14.64 3.76
CA ILE A 143 -0.96 14.71 4.50
C ILE A 143 -0.70 15.47 5.80
N ALA A 144 -1.20 16.70 5.89
CA ALA A 144 -1.23 17.41 7.17
C ALA A 144 -2.29 16.78 8.07
N LEU A 145 -1.88 16.30 9.25
CA LEU A 145 -2.79 15.69 10.20
C LEU A 145 -3.29 16.75 11.19
N ASP A 146 -4.60 16.91 11.19
CA ASP A 146 -5.40 17.55 12.22
C ASP A 146 -6.04 16.45 13.09
N ASP A 147 -5.89 16.60 14.41
CA ASP A 147 -6.28 15.58 15.39
C ASP A 147 -7.81 15.35 15.44
N ASP A 148 -8.59 16.38 15.08
CA ASP A 148 -10.06 16.36 15.13
C ASP A 148 -10.70 16.11 13.75
N ALA A 149 -9.96 16.33 12.67
CA ALA A 149 -10.48 16.11 11.33
C ALA A 149 -10.59 14.62 11.00
N ARG A 150 -11.62 14.28 10.22
CA ARG A 150 -11.80 12.92 9.70
C ARG A 150 -10.71 12.60 8.70
N VAL A 151 -10.09 11.43 8.83
CA VAL A 151 -9.05 10.96 7.91
C VAL A 151 -9.57 10.85 6.48
N GLN A 152 -10.85 10.50 6.32
CA GLN A 152 -11.55 10.51 5.04
C GLN A 152 -11.47 11.86 4.32
N ALA A 153 -11.50 12.99 5.04
CA ALA A 153 -11.45 14.33 4.45
C ALA A 153 -10.10 14.62 3.76
N TYR A 154 -9.01 14.03 4.24
CA TYR A 154 -7.70 14.14 3.56
C TYR A 154 -7.71 13.46 2.20
N LEU A 155 -8.32 12.27 2.12
CA LEU A 155 -8.49 11.57 0.84
C LEU A 155 -9.37 12.37 -0.11
N ASP A 156 -10.45 12.96 0.39
CA ASP A 156 -11.37 13.76 -0.43
C ASP A 156 -10.71 15.05 -0.93
N THR A 157 -9.73 15.59 -0.20
CA THR A 157 -8.94 16.75 -0.61
C THR A 157 -7.93 16.40 -1.70
N ILE A 158 -7.22 15.28 -1.57
CA ILE A 158 -6.17 14.88 -2.52
C ILE A 158 -6.77 14.27 -3.79
N ALA A 159 -7.79 13.45 -3.61
CA ALA A 159 -8.38 12.61 -4.65
C ALA A 159 -9.93 12.61 -4.50
N PRO A 160 -10.58 13.74 -4.85
CA PRO A 160 -12.02 13.91 -4.68
C PRO A 160 -12.79 12.90 -5.53
N LEU A 161 -13.87 12.36 -4.95
CA LEU A 161 -14.82 11.58 -5.74
C LEU A 161 -15.67 12.51 -6.61
N PRO A 162 -15.99 12.11 -7.84
CA PRO A 162 -16.91 12.87 -8.66
C PRO A 162 -18.29 12.90 -8.00
N ALA A 163 -19.00 14.01 -8.17
CA ALA A 163 -20.36 14.22 -7.63
C ALA A 163 -21.45 13.39 -8.35
N ILE A 164 -21.08 12.21 -8.85
CA ILE A 164 -21.98 11.22 -9.43
C ILE A 164 -22.18 10.17 -8.34
N ASP A 165 -23.42 9.88 -7.96
CA ASP A 165 -23.73 8.79 -7.04
C ASP A 165 -24.40 7.62 -7.80
N PRO A 166 -23.73 6.47 -7.94
CA PRO A 166 -22.38 6.19 -7.46
C PRO A 166 -21.28 6.75 -8.36
N PRO A 167 -20.09 7.04 -7.79
CA PRO A 167 -18.95 7.43 -8.60
C PRO A 167 -18.65 6.30 -9.59
N PRO A 168 -18.24 6.62 -10.83
CA PRO A 168 -17.80 5.62 -11.78
C PRO A 168 -16.74 4.75 -11.13
N PRO A 169 -16.78 3.42 -11.28
CA PRO A 169 -15.71 2.60 -10.77
C PRO A 169 -14.36 3.06 -11.34
N ASP A 170 -13.28 2.85 -10.59
CA ASP A 170 -11.92 3.17 -11.02
C ASP A 170 -11.61 4.67 -11.19
N THR A 171 -12.37 5.57 -10.54
CA THR A 171 -12.26 7.01 -10.82
C THR A 171 -10.85 7.55 -10.56
N ASP A 172 -10.28 7.20 -9.40
CA ASP A 172 -8.98 7.71 -8.99
C ASP A 172 -8.10 6.63 -8.35
N PRO A 173 -7.06 6.15 -9.06
CA PRO A 173 -6.10 5.21 -8.50
C PRO A 173 -5.35 5.75 -7.27
N VAL A 174 -5.10 7.06 -7.20
CA VAL A 174 -4.44 7.70 -6.04
C VAL A 174 -5.27 7.51 -4.80
N ARG A 175 -6.60 7.67 -4.91
CA ARG A 175 -7.52 7.47 -3.79
C ARG A 175 -7.44 6.06 -3.23
N GLY A 176 -7.42 5.05 -4.11
CA GLY A 176 -7.30 3.65 -3.72
C GLY A 176 -5.97 3.36 -3.03
N LEU A 177 -4.87 3.83 -3.62
CA LEU A 177 -3.52 3.68 -3.07
C LEU A 177 -3.40 4.31 -1.67
N LEU A 178 -3.83 5.56 -1.51
CA LEU A 178 -3.80 6.24 -0.22
C LEU A 178 -4.71 5.57 0.81
N ARG A 179 -5.91 5.13 0.40
CA ARG A 179 -6.84 4.40 1.30
C ARG A 179 -6.19 3.13 1.84
N ILE A 180 -5.62 2.29 0.96
CA ILE A 180 -4.97 1.04 1.34
C ILE A 180 -3.78 1.33 2.26
N THR A 181 -2.92 2.29 1.90
CA THR A 181 -1.79 2.71 2.73
C THR A 181 -2.25 3.12 4.13
N ILE A 182 -3.21 4.04 4.26
CA ILE A 182 -3.69 4.52 5.56
C ILE A 182 -4.32 3.39 6.38
N ASN A 183 -5.14 2.55 5.75
CA ASN A 183 -5.72 1.38 6.42
C ASN A 183 -4.64 0.39 6.88
N ALA A 184 -3.56 0.21 6.12
CA ALA A 184 -2.43 -0.64 6.52
C ALA A 184 -1.67 -0.05 7.71
N ILE A 185 -1.51 1.28 7.78
CA ILE A 185 -0.94 1.97 8.95
C ILE A 185 -1.80 1.70 10.20
N LEU A 186 -3.11 1.90 10.10
CA LEU A 186 -4.05 1.64 11.20
C LEU A 186 -4.03 0.15 11.60
N TYR A 187 -3.93 -0.76 10.64
CA TYR A 187 -3.82 -2.19 10.91
C TYR A 187 -2.55 -2.53 11.69
N ALA A 188 -1.41 -1.98 11.27
CA ALA A 188 -0.12 -2.19 11.93
C ALA A 188 -0.07 -1.64 13.37
N THR A 189 -0.87 -0.61 13.70
CA THR A 189 -0.81 0.04 15.03
C THR A 189 -1.99 -0.29 15.94
N SER A 190 -3.15 -0.64 15.38
CA SER A 190 -4.41 -0.64 16.13
C SER A 190 -5.15 -1.97 16.13
N ALA A 191 -5.00 -2.81 15.09
CA ALA A 191 -5.82 -4.02 14.95
C ALA A 191 -5.55 -5.12 16.00
N GLY A 192 -4.56 -4.94 16.89
CA GLY A 192 -4.21 -5.93 17.91
C GLY A 192 -3.55 -7.20 17.34
N VAL A 193 -3.20 -7.17 16.06
CA VAL A 193 -2.51 -8.27 15.37
C VAL A 193 -1.02 -8.15 15.68
N ALA A 194 -0.47 -9.18 16.34
CA ALA A 194 0.96 -9.24 16.58
C ALA A 194 1.66 -9.41 15.23
N PRO A 195 2.53 -8.48 14.82
CA PRO A 195 3.23 -8.62 13.55
C PRO A 195 4.18 -9.81 13.64
N GLU A 196 4.14 -10.68 12.63
CA GLU A 196 5.03 -11.83 12.55
C GLU A 196 6.38 -11.36 11.99
N ARG A 197 7.47 -11.61 12.72
CA ARG A 197 8.80 -11.42 12.13
C ARG A 197 9.08 -12.56 11.18
N ARG A 198 9.31 -12.24 9.92
CA ARG A 198 9.70 -13.21 8.90
C ARG A 198 11.04 -12.79 8.30
N SER A 199 11.82 -13.80 7.91
CA SER A 199 12.93 -13.55 7.01
C SER A 199 12.38 -13.00 5.70
N PRO A 200 13.04 -12.01 5.08
CA PRO A 200 12.62 -11.49 3.79
C PRO A 200 12.59 -12.63 2.76
N PRO A 201 11.70 -12.57 1.75
CA PRO A 201 11.68 -13.57 0.68
C PRO A 201 13.09 -13.68 0.06
N SER A 202 13.57 -14.92 -0.14
CA SER A 202 14.95 -15.13 -0.56
C SER A 202 15.20 -14.52 -1.94
N SER A 203 16.11 -13.53 -2.01
CA SER A 203 16.60 -13.07 -3.29
C SER A 203 17.47 -14.18 -3.89
N ARG A 204 17.18 -14.60 -5.13
CA ARG A 204 18.07 -15.48 -5.93
C ARG A 204 19.25 -14.66 -6.49
N GLY A 205 19.92 -13.88 -5.66
CA GLY A 205 21.07 -13.04 -6.00
C GLY A 205 22.31 -13.41 -5.20
N PRO A 206 23.50 -12.87 -5.57
CA PRO A 206 24.72 -13.08 -4.79
C PRO A 206 24.47 -12.67 -3.33
N ARG A 207 24.78 -13.57 -2.39
CA ARG A 207 24.57 -13.36 -0.95
C ARG A 207 25.34 -12.12 -0.48
N ALA A 208 24.68 -10.97 -0.42
CA ALA A 208 25.08 -9.93 0.51
C ALA A 208 24.96 -10.50 1.93
N ARG A 209 25.92 -10.18 2.81
CA ARG A 209 25.81 -10.60 4.22
C ARG A 209 24.51 -10.02 4.79
N PRO A 210 23.65 -10.83 5.41
CA PRO A 210 22.45 -10.31 6.05
C PRO A 210 22.87 -9.31 7.12
N ILE A 211 22.39 -8.07 7.00
CA ILE A 211 22.58 -7.05 8.02
C ILE A 211 21.54 -7.38 9.10
N SER A 212 21.89 -7.28 10.38
CA SER A 212 21.02 -7.77 11.48
C SER A 212 19.68 -7.02 11.64
N SER A 213 19.34 -6.13 10.71
CA SER A 213 18.08 -5.37 10.66
C SER A 213 17.19 -5.76 9.48
N ASP A 214 17.51 -6.83 8.75
CA ASP A 214 16.75 -7.26 7.55
C ASP A 214 15.45 -8.02 7.90
N ASP A 215 15.12 -8.20 9.19
CA ASP A 215 13.83 -8.78 9.62
C ASP A 215 12.67 -7.87 9.19
N VAL A 216 11.68 -8.47 8.52
CA VAL A 216 10.48 -7.77 8.03
C VAL A 216 9.29 -8.10 8.94
N PHE A 217 8.44 -7.11 9.19
CA PHE A 217 7.14 -7.32 9.84
C PHE A 217 6.13 -7.79 8.80
N TYR A 218 5.59 -9.00 8.94
CA TYR A 218 4.53 -9.49 8.07
C TYR A 218 3.17 -9.13 8.66
N LEU A 219 2.33 -8.47 7.86
CA LEU A 219 0.95 -8.15 8.20
C LEU A 219 0.02 -9.16 7.54
N PRO A 220 -0.52 -10.15 8.28
CA PRO A 220 -1.29 -11.24 7.71
C PRO A 220 -2.72 -10.80 7.38
N GLY A 221 -3.32 -11.40 6.36
CA GLY A 221 -4.75 -11.34 6.13
C GLY A 221 -5.46 -12.63 6.56
N THR A 222 -6.77 -12.56 6.73
CA THR A 222 -7.61 -13.63 7.28
C THR A 222 -8.35 -14.43 6.20
N ILE A 223 -8.42 -13.91 4.98
CA ILE A 223 -9.15 -14.53 3.87
C ILE A 223 -8.19 -15.36 3.02
N ASP A 224 -8.61 -16.57 2.64
CA ASP A 224 -7.85 -17.41 1.71
C ASP A 224 -7.60 -16.69 0.37
N ILE A 225 -6.36 -16.70 -0.08
CA ILE A 225 -5.92 -16.00 -1.29
C ILE A 225 -6.67 -16.39 -2.56
N SER A 226 -7.07 -17.66 -2.68
CA SER A 226 -7.87 -18.14 -3.81
C SER A 226 -9.26 -17.51 -3.81
N ARG A 227 -9.83 -17.25 -2.63
CA ARG A 227 -11.11 -16.54 -2.49
C ARG A 227 -10.95 -15.09 -2.90
N VAL A 228 -9.86 -14.42 -2.50
CA VAL A 228 -9.56 -13.04 -2.88
C VAL A 228 -9.50 -12.89 -4.40
N ARG A 229 -8.79 -13.80 -5.09
CA ARG A 229 -8.70 -13.79 -6.55
C ARG A 229 -10.07 -13.91 -7.22
N LYS A 230 -10.91 -14.83 -6.73
CA LYS A 230 -12.30 -14.96 -7.20
C LYS A 230 -13.12 -13.68 -7.00
N LEU A 231 -12.91 -12.97 -5.89
CA LEU A 231 -13.60 -11.70 -5.62
C LEU A 231 -13.13 -10.59 -6.56
N GLN A 232 -11.83 -10.50 -6.83
CA GLN A 232 -11.29 -9.55 -7.81
C GLN A 232 -11.77 -9.86 -9.23
N GLU A 233 -11.90 -11.14 -9.60
CA GLU A 233 -12.49 -11.56 -10.87
C GLU A 233 -13.96 -11.16 -10.95
N LEU A 234 -14.73 -11.39 -9.88
CA LEU A 234 -16.12 -10.93 -9.80
C LEU A 234 -16.19 -9.41 -9.98
N GLU A 235 -15.32 -8.64 -9.33
CA GLU A 235 -15.30 -7.17 -9.48
C GLU A 235 -15.09 -6.72 -10.93
N ARG A 236 -14.35 -7.49 -11.73
CA ARG A 236 -14.08 -7.19 -13.15
C ARG A 236 -15.23 -7.62 -14.08
N ALA A 237 -16.16 -8.44 -13.61
CA ALA A 237 -17.28 -8.92 -14.43
C ALA A 237 -18.36 -7.83 -14.64
N PRO A 238 -19.11 -7.86 -15.77
CA PRO A 238 -20.07 -6.81 -16.15
C PRO A 238 -21.10 -6.41 -15.07
N GLU A 239 -21.53 -7.35 -14.21
CA GLU A 239 -22.47 -7.08 -13.09
C GLU A 239 -21.87 -7.35 -11.71
N GLY A 240 -20.62 -7.83 -11.63
CA GLY A 240 -20.10 -8.35 -10.39
C GLY A 240 -19.88 -7.28 -9.33
N ARG A 241 -19.55 -6.04 -9.70
CA ARG A 241 -19.50 -4.89 -8.77
C ARG A 241 -20.84 -4.61 -8.09
N VAL A 242 -21.94 -4.77 -8.82
CA VAL A 242 -23.30 -4.58 -8.27
C VAL A 242 -23.61 -5.69 -7.26
N LEU A 243 -23.24 -6.93 -7.59
CA LEU A 243 -23.37 -8.07 -6.66
C LEU A 243 -22.53 -7.86 -5.41
N MET A 244 -21.26 -7.47 -5.56
CA MET A 244 -20.38 -7.13 -4.45
C MET A 244 -20.97 -6.04 -3.58
N ARG A 245 -21.49 -4.95 -4.17
CA ARG A 245 -22.10 -3.87 -3.39
C ARG A 245 -23.32 -4.33 -2.59
N ARG A 246 -24.13 -5.24 -3.13
CA ARG A 246 -25.33 -5.75 -2.46
C ARG A 246 -25.02 -6.71 -1.31
N HIS A 247 -23.96 -7.48 -1.45
CA HIS A 247 -23.68 -8.61 -0.57
C HIS A 247 -22.44 -8.45 0.28
N MET A 248 -21.50 -7.56 -0.05
CA MET A 248 -20.33 -7.31 0.76
C MET A 248 -20.58 -6.12 1.69
N VAL A 249 -20.53 -6.38 2.99
CA VAL A 249 -20.49 -5.35 4.02
C VAL A 249 -19.05 -4.85 4.12
N ARG A 250 -18.86 -3.54 3.96
CA ARG A 250 -17.55 -2.90 4.05
C ARG A 250 -16.97 -3.05 5.46
N GLY A 251 -15.66 -3.20 5.53
CA GLY A 251 -14.94 -3.16 6.80
C GLY A 251 -14.98 -1.74 7.36
N HIS A 252 -14.77 -1.59 8.67
CA HIS A 252 -14.71 -0.28 9.30
C HIS A 252 -13.87 -0.34 10.57
N TRP A 253 -13.44 0.83 11.02
CA TRP A 253 -12.75 1.00 12.29
C TRP A 253 -13.73 1.36 13.39
N ARG A 254 -13.73 0.57 14.47
CA ARG A 254 -14.61 0.76 15.61
C ARG A 254 -13.83 1.27 16.80
N ARG A 255 -14.25 2.42 17.35
CA ARG A 255 -13.73 2.93 18.62
C ARG A 255 -14.23 2.07 19.78
N ALA A 256 -13.37 1.89 20.78
CA ALA A 256 -13.76 1.27 22.03
C ALA A 256 -14.85 2.10 22.74
N ALA A 257 -15.74 1.42 23.45
CA ALA A 257 -16.66 2.13 24.34
C ALA A 257 -15.89 2.68 25.54
N LYS A 258 -16.31 3.83 26.09
CA LYS A 258 -15.67 4.46 27.26
C LYS A 258 -15.57 3.54 28.48
N THR A 259 -16.46 2.56 28.57
CA THR A 259 -16.51 1.58 29.66
C THR A 259 -15.54 0.41 29.49
N TRP A 260 -14.88 0.29 28.34
CA TRP A 260 -13.93 -0.79 28.09
C TRP A 260 -12.57 -0.49 28.71
N THR A 261 -11.90 -1.49 29.26
CA THR A 261 -10.54 -1.33 29.79
C THR A 261 -9.53 -1.09 28.68
N ASP A 262 -9.71 -1.75 27.54
CA ASP A 262 -8.92 -1.56 26.34
C ASP A 262 -9.58 -0.51 25.44
N GLN A 263 -8.92 0.64 25.29
CA GLN A 263 -9.38 1.77 24.50
C GLN A 263 -8.86 1.77 23.05
N ARG A 264 -8.18 0.70 22.61
CA ARG A 264 -7.65 0.62 21.24
C ARG A 264 -8.77 0.56 20.21
N LEU A 265 -8.52 1.19 19.07
CA LEU A 265 -9.34 1.09 17.88
C LEU A 265 -9.32 -0.34 17.35
N ARG A 266 -10.49 -0.89 16.98
CA ARG A 266 -10.60 -2.26 16.48
C ARG A 266 -10.97 -2.26 15.01
N TRP A 267 -10.30 -3.08 14.22
CA TRP A 267 -10.71 -3.32 12.86
C TRP A 267 -11.84 -4.34 12.84
N ILE A 268 -12.94 -3.99 12.19
CA ILE A 268 -14.00 -4.92 11.82
C ILE A 268 -13.80 -5.23 10.34
N GLU A 269 -13.39 -6.46 10.05
CA GLU A 269 -13.08 -6.88 8.70
C GLU A 269 -14.32 -6.86 7.78
N PRO A 270 -14.15 -6.58 6.48
CA PRO A 270 -15.23 -6.72 5.50
C PRO A 270 -15.74 -8.16 5.46
N HIS A 271 -17.05 -8.35 5.34
CA HIS A 271 -17.65 -9.68 5.32
C HIS A 271 -18.83 -9.77 4.36
N TRP A 272 -19.16 -11.00 3.97
CA TRP A 272 -20.28 -11.28 3.06
C TRP A 272 -21.58 -11.50 3.82
N LYS A 273 -22.66 -10.89 3.32
CA LYS A 273 -24.04 -11.01 3.77
C LYS A 273 -24.88 -11.60 2.65
N GLY A 274 -25.57 -12.71 2.95
CA GLY A 274 -26.45 -13.40 2.00
C GLY A 274 -25.97 -14.81 1.67
N PRO A 275 -26.35 -15.37 0.51
CA PRO A 275 -25.98 -16.73 0.10
C PRO A 275 -24.46 -16.91 0.10
N ASP A 276 -24.01 -18.16 0.27
CA ASP A 276 -22.60 -18.49 0.18
C ASP A 276 -21.99 -17.91 -1.11
N MET A 277 -20.78 -17.38 -0.98
CA MET A 277 -20.02 -16.71 -2.03
C MET A 277 -19.92 -17.57 -3.29
N ALA A 278 -19.77 -18.90 -3.12
CA ALA A 278 -19.79 -19.86 -4.23
C ALA A 278 -21.07 -19.75 -5.06
N ALA A 279 -22.23 -19.66 -4.42
CA ALA A 279 -23.53 -19.57 -5.08
C ALA A 279 -23.72 -18.24 -5.83
N VAL A 280 -23.06 -17.16 -5.42
CA VAL A 280 -23.09 -15.86 -6.12
C VAL A 280 -22.17 -15.88 -7.33
N ILE A 281 -20.95 -16.41 -7.18
CA ILE A 281 -19.97 -16.51 -8.26
C ILE A 281 -20.49 -17.43 -9.37
N GLU A 282 -20.99 -18.62 -9.03
CA GLU A 282 -21.49 -19.60 -10.03
C GLU A 282 -22.64 -19.08 -10.90
N ARG A 283 -23.45 -18.15 -10.38
CA ARG A 283 -24.53 -17.52 -11.16
C ARG A 283 -24.01 -16.59 -12.25
N ALA A 284 -22.90 -15.91 -12.02
CA ALA A 284 -22.29 -15.02 -13.02
C ALA A 284 -21.64 -15.77 -14.19
N TYR A 285 -21.31 -17.06 -14.01
CA TYR A 285 -20.62 -17.88 -15.03
C TYR A 285 -21.53 -18.65 -16.00
N ARG A 286 -22.87 -18.57 -15.90
CA ARG A 286 -23.75 -19.17 -16.91
C ARG A 286 -23.93 -18.24 -18.12
N LEU A 287 -22.94 -18.21 -18.99
CA LEU A 287 -23.16 -17.84 -20.39
C LEU A 287 -23.84 -19.03 -21.08
N LYS A 288 -25.15 -18.91 -21.35
CA LYS A 288 -25.79 -19.75 -22.38
C LYS A 288 -25.19 -19.34 -23.72
N ALA A 289 -24.55 -20.29 -24.40
CA ALA A 289 -24.26 -20.21 -25.83
C ALA A 289 -25.56 -20.16 -26.64
#